data_AF-A0A0K8SF29-F1
#
_entry.id   AF-A0A0K8SF29-F1
#
_cell.length_a   1.000
_cell.length_b   1.000
_cell.length_c   1.000
_cell.angle_alpha   90.00
_cell.angle_beta   90.00
_cell.angle_gamma   90.00
#
_symmetry.space_group_name_H-M   'P 1'
#
loop_
_entity.id
_entity.type
_entity.pdbx_description
1 polymer ?
#
loop_
_entity_poly.entity_id
_entity_poly.type
_entity_poly.pdbx_seq_one_letter_code
_entity_poly.pdbx_strand_id
1 'polypeptide(L)'
;MIRDRLVLGIRDEETRKQLICDAELTLDTAIAICRVNEHASALKMKSVSVQTTLVPEQGDKITTGGNASENWKRTKNWRRKPKSKATAKAPISNDDQRAALDKRPLGERAKFAEVLKPMNQNKKNSMFLSSNSESTADWRKLRDNLAKILQADPDEAMEEAHAFLAKIEGSVSKKAFIEIVTMAVIKASLKDGKLVGRQINKFDKLILKYVDNTEDLELICLFAIKNFVVKEAALELSVLTESFRNLYDDSIISVEAFKKWKDDTSIEPLESEGRLLATKTLEPFYVFLAEADDEEEES
;
A
#
# COMPACT_ATOMS: atom_id res chain seq x y z
N MET A 1 -31.27 4.14 -27.10
CA MET A 1 -31.30 4.54 -25.67
C MET A 1 -30.13 3.99 -24.85
N ILE A 2 -29.86 2.67 -24.78
CA ILE A 2 -28.63 2.15 -24.12
C ILE A 2 -27.39 2.38 -25.00
N ARG A 3 -27.52 2.12 -26.31
CA ARG A 3 -26.47 2.35 -27.32
C ARG A 3 -25.93 3.79 -27.29
N ASP A 4 -26.83 4.78 -27.32
CA ASP A 4 -26.44 6.19 -27.39
C ASP A 4 -25.72 6.67 -26.13
N ARG A 5 -26.01 6.07 -24.96
CA ARG A 5 -25.35 6.44 -23.69
C ARG A 5 -23.94 5.86 -23.55
N LEU A 6 -23.67 4.68 -24.11
CA LEU A 6 -22.34 4.07 -24.10
C LEU A 6 -21.35 4.83 -25.00
N VAL A 7 -21.86 5.41 -26.08
CA VAL A 7 -21.06 6.00 -27.16
C VAL A 7 -20.58 7.44 -26.84
N LEU A 8 -21.25 8.14 -25.92
CA LEU A 8 -20.96 9.55 -25.57
C LEU A 8 -19.60 9.77 -24.89
N GLY A 9 -18.99 8.73 -24.30
CA GLY A 9 -17.68 8.81 -23.65
C GLY A 9 -16.48 8.45 -24.55
N ILE A 10 -16.72 7.98 -25.78
CA ILE A 10 -15.68 7.41 -26.63
C ILE A 10 -15.03 8.52 -27.45
N ARG A 11 -13.74 8.80 -27.19
CA ARG A 11 -12.97 9.87 -27.86
C ARG A 11 -12.60 9.54 -29.31
N ASP A 12 -12.47 8.26 -29.64
CA ASP A 12 -12.12 7.79 -30.98
C ASP A 12 -13.34 7.79 -31.92
N GLU A 13 -13.27 8.60 -32.98
CA GLU A 13 -14.39 8.88 -33.89
C GLU A 13 -14.74 7.66 -34.77
N GLU A 14 -13.75 6.84 -35.13
CA GLU A 14 -13.95 5.66 -35.98
C GLU A 14 -14.67 4.55 -35.20
N THR A 15 -14.20 4.27 -33.98
CA THR A 15 -14.88 3.35 -33.06
C THR A 15 -16.28 3.83 -32.74
N ARG A 16 -16.47 5.14 -32.51
CA ARG A 16 -17.79 5.73 -32.26
C ARG A 16 -18.76 5.43 -33.40
N LYS A 17 -18.33 5.63 -34.65
CA LYS A 17 -19.15 5.37 -35.85
C LYS A 17 -19.47 3.89 -36.04
N GLN A 18 -18.49 3.00 -35.82
CA GLN A 18 -18.72 1.56 -35.92
C GLN A 18 -19.78 1.08 -34.91
N LEU A 19 -19.70 1.56 -33.66
CA LEU A 19 -20.68 1.22 -32.61
C LEU A 19 -22.08 1.81 -32.85
N ILE A 20 -22.19 2.90 -33.60
CA ILE A 20 -23.47 3.49 -34.00
C ILE A 20 -24.10 2.72 -35.18
N CYS A 21 -23.28 2.18 -36.08
CA CYS A 21 -23.74 1.44 -37.26
C CYS A 21 -24.18 0.00 -36.93
N ASP A 22 -23.67 -0.60 -35.86
CA ASP A 22 -24.02 -1.96 -35.48
C ASP A 22 -25.43 -2.02 -34.84
N ALA A 23 -26.25 -2.96 -35.34
CA ALA A 23 -27.64 -3.13 -34.94
C ALA A 23 -27.80 -4.07 -33.73
N GLU A 24 -26.80 -4.91 -33.44
CA GLU A 24 -26.82 -5.91 -32.36
C GLU A 24 -25.73 -5.65 -31.31
N LEU A 25 -25.57 -4.38 -30.92
CA LEU A 25 -24.55 -3.98 -29.96
C LEU A 25 -24.90 -4.40 -28.52
N THR A 26 -24.44 -5.58 -28.12
CA THR A 26 -24.46 -6.05 -26.73
C THR A 26 -23.36 -5.37 -25.90
N LEU A 27 -23.50 -5.36 -24.56
CA LEU A 27 -22.51 -4.77 -23.67
C LEU A 27 -21.14 -5.45 -23.81
N ASP A 28 -21.12 -6.77 -23.96
CA ASP A 28 -19.89 -7.55 -24.05
C ASP A 28 -19.15 -7.29 -25.37
N THR A 29 -19.89 -7.16 -26.49
CA THR A 29 -19.29 -6.80 -27.78
C THR A 29 -18.74 -5.38 -27.78
N ALA A 30 -19.42 -4.43 -27.14
CA ALA A 30 -18.92 -3.06 -26.98
C ALA A 30 -17.63 -3.00 -26.15
N ILE A 31 -17.55 -3.76 -25.04
CA ILE A 31 -16.34 -3.84 -24.21
C ILE A 31 -15.16 -4.44 -25.00
N ALA A 32 -15.42 -5.48 -25.80
CA ALA A 32 -14.39 -6.11 -26.63
C ALA A 32 -13.80 -5.15 -27.67
N ILE A 33 -14.66 -4.39 -28.37
CA ILE A 33 -14.23 -3.40 -29.37
C ILE A 33 -13.39 -2.29 -28.73
N CYS A 34 -13.80 -1.77 -27.57
CA CYS A 34 -13.05 -0.74 -26.85
C CYS A 34 -11.64 -1.22 -26.45
N ARG A 35 -11.51 -2.45 -25.94
CA ARG A 35 -10.21 -3.04 -25.57
C ARG A 35 -9.26 -3.20 -26.77
N VAL A 36 -9.79 -3.62 -27.92
CA VAL A 36 -9.00 -3.77 -29.15
C VAL A 36 -8.49 -2.40 -29.62
N ASN A 37 -9.32 -1.35 -29.54
CA ASN A 37 -8.91 -0.01 -29.95
C ASN A 37 -7.90 0.65 -28.98
N GLU A 38 -8.04 0.42 -27.68
CA GLU A 38 -7.04 0.84 -26.68
C GLU A 38 -5.66 0.23 -27.00
N HIS A 39 -5.62 -1.06 -27.34
CA HIS A 39 -4.38 -1.73 -27.72
C HIS A 39 -3.79 -1.17 -29.03
N ALA A 40 -4.63 -0.87 -30.02
CA ALA A 40 -4.21 -0.24 -31.28
C ALA A 40 -3.67 1.19 -31.06
N SER A 41 -4.29 1.96 -30.16
CA SER A 41 -3.86 3.31 -29.79
C SER A 41 -2.54 3.30 -29.02
N ALA A 42 -2.33 2.33 -28.12
CA ALA A 42 -1.08 2.13 -27.39
C ALA A 42 0.09 1.76 -28.32
N LEU A 43 -0.17 0.98 -29.37
CA LEU A 43 0.84 0.64 -30.38
C LEU A 43 1.22 1.84 -31.25
N LYS A 44 0.24 2.68 -31.62
CA LYS A 44 0.52 3.94 -32.34
C LYS A 44 1.32 4.92 -31.46
N MET A 45 1.02 5.07 -30.18
CA MET A 45 1.79 5.92 -29.26
C MET A 45 3.24 5.45 -29.05
N LYS A 46 3.50 4.14 -29.09
CA LYS A 46 4.87 3.58 -29.05
C LYS A 46 5.71 3.89 -30.29
N SER A 47 5.07 4.23 -31.43
CA SER A 47 5.78 4.59 -32.67
C SER A 47 6.15 6.09 -32.76
N VAL A 48 5.56 6.95 -31.92
CA VAL A 48 5.79 8.41 -31.94
C VAL A 48 6.99 8.83 -31.06
N SER A 49 7.47 7.97 -30.17
CA SER A 49 8.53 8.30 -29.20
C SER A 49 9.98 8.18 -29.72
N VAL A 50 10.20 8.08 -31.04
CA VAL A 50 11.55 7.83 -31.62
C VAL A 50 12.02 8.92 -32.61
N GLN A 51 11.57 10.18 -32.53
CA GLN A 51 12.19 11.28 -33.29
C GLN A 51 12.45 12.55 -32.46
N THR A 52 13.64 12.59 -31.86
CA THR A 52 14.69 13.64 -31.94
C THR A 52 14.34 15.15 -31.89
N THR A 53 14.74 15.76 -30.75
CA THR A 53 15.44 17.06 -30.50
C THR A 53 15.17 18.33 -31.34
N LEU A 54 14.92 19.46 -30.67
CA LEU A 54 15.80 20.67 -30.53
C LEU A 54 14.98 21.88 -30.01
N VAL A 55 15.53 22.60 -29.03
CA VAL A 55 15.00 23.86 -28.43
C VAL A 55 15.31 25.07 -29.36
N PRO A 56 14.64 26.24 -29.25
CA PRO A 56 14.99 27.25 -28.23
C PRO A 56 13.81 28.03 -27.60
N GLU A 57 14.16 28.74 -26.52
CA GLU A 57 13.36 29.63 -25.66
C GLU A 57 12.46 30.65 -26.38
N GLN A 58 11.29 30.91 -25.79
CA GLN A 58 10.78 32.27 -25.55
C GLN A 58 9.76 32.24 -24.41
N GLY A 59 10.00 33.09 -23.41
CA GLY A 59 9.27 33.10 -22.16
C GLY A 59 7.89 33.73 -22.26
N ASP A 60 6.98 33.25 -21.41
CA ASP A 60 5.88 34.05 -20.90
C ASP A 60 5.64 33.69 -19.43
N LYS A 61 5.72 34.72 -18.58
CA LYS A 61 5.41 34.65 -17.15
C LYS A 61 3.91 34.49 -16.98
N ILE A 62 3.48 33.36 -16.43
CA ILE A 62 2.19 33.25 -15.75
C ILE A 62 2.46 32.85 -14.31
N THR A 63 2.32 33.84 -13.43
CA THR A 63 2.38 33.70 -11.98
C THR A 63 1.15 32.94 -11.48
N THR A 64 1.32 31.72 -10.98
CA THR A 64 0.47 31.17 -9.90
C THR A 64 1.36 30.35 -8.96
N GLY A 65 1.77 30.99 -7.86
CA GLY A 65 2.49 30.32 -6.77
C GLY A 65 1.54 29.42 -5.98
N GLY A 66 1.79 28.11 -6.01
CA GLY A 66 1.14 27.11 -5.16
C GLY A 66 2.17 26.53 -4.20
N ASN A 67 2.29 27.16 -3.04
CA ASN A 67 3.29 26.89 -2.01
C ASN A 67 2.89 25.68 -1.14
N ALA A 68 2.86 24.48 -1.73
CA ALA A 68 2.39 23.26 -1.06
C ALA A 68 3.47 22.56 -0.21
N SER A 69 4.76 22.74 -0.54
CA SER A 69 5.89 22.11 0.16
C SER A 69 6.26 22.81 1.48
N GLU A 70 5.90 24.09 1.66
CA GLU A 70 6.18 24.83 2.91
C GLU A 70 5.19 24.52 4.04
N ASN A 71 4.01 23.98 3.73
CA ASN A 71 3.00 23.69 4.75
C ASN A 71 3.37 22.48 5.62
N TRP A 72 4.15 21.53 5.08
CA TRP A 72 4.64 20.37 5.84
C TRP A 72 5.75 20.76 6.85
N LYS A 73 6.50 21.84 6.56
CA LYS A 73 7.60 22.34 7.43
C LYS A 73 7.11 23.18 8.62
N ARG A 74 5.85 23.65 8.63
CA ARG A 74 5.35 24.60 9.66
C ARG A 74 4.71 23.99 10.90
N THR A 75 4.54 22.67 11.00
CA THR A 75 3.96 22.03 12.20
C THR A 75 5.02 21.55 13.19
N LYS A 76 5.62 22.53 13.86
CA LYS A 76 6.19 22.54 15.24
C LYS A 76 7.27 21.52 15.67
N ASN A 77 8.41 22.12 16.08
CA ASN A 77 9.44 21.63 17.01
C ASN A 77 8.98 20.59 18.04
N TRP A 78 9.60 19.41 18.02
CA TRP A 78 9.65 18.48 19.16
C TRP A 78 11.05 17.91 19.32
N ARG A 79 11.70 18.24 20.44
CA ARG A 79 13.01 17.70 20.84
C ARG A 79 12.95 16.18 20.91
N ARG A 80 13.76 15.48 20.10
CA ARG A 80 14.12 14.07 20.29
C ARG A 80 14.67 13.89 21.73
N LYS A 81 14.16 12.91 22.49
CA LYS A 81 14.89 12.41 23.66
C LYS A 81 16.04 11.52 23.16
N PRO A 82 17.26 11.62 23.73
CA PRO A 82 18.39 10.83 23.27
C PRO A 82 18.19 9.34 23.61
N LYS A 83 18.40 8.47 22.62
CA LYS A 83 18.55 7.01 22.84
C LYS A 83 19.79 6.78 23.73
N SER A 84 19.64 5.95 24.76
CA SER A 84 20.74 5.56 25.64
C SER A 84 21.80 4.78 24.87
N LYS A 85 23.07 5.19 25.03
CA LYS A 85 24.26 4.59 24.42
C LYS A 85 24.39 3.11 24.81
N ALA A 86 24.26 2.20 23.85
CA ALA A 86 24.87 0.88 23.92
C ALA A 86 26.30 0.99 23.39
N THR A 87 27.27 0.55 24.20
CA THR A 87 28.70 0.59 23.92
C THR A 87 29.08 -0.18 22.66
N ALA A 88 29.73 0.50 21.73
CA ALA A 88 30.28 -0.04 20.49
C ALA A 88 31.38 -1.08 20.74
N LYS A 89 31.36 -2.17 19.97
CA LYS A 89 32.51 -3.03 19.71
C LYS A 89 32.93 -2.76 18.25
N ALA A 90 34.22 -2.47 18.05
CA ALA A 90 34.78 -2.02 16.78
C ALA A 90 34.60 -3.02 15.62
N PRO A 91 34.49 -2.55 14.36
CA PRO A 91 34.37 -3.41 13.19
C PRO A 91 35.70 -4.08 12.83
N ILE A 92 35.64 -5.36 12.47
CA ILE A 92 36.76 -6.17 11.97
C ILE A 92 36.93 -5.85 10.47
N SER A 93 38.16 -5.58 10.04
CA SER A 93 38.54 -5.26 8.66
C SER A 93 38.36 -6.46 7.71
N ASN A 94 37.94 -6.20 6.47
CA ASN A 94 37.67 -7.20 5.43
C ASN A 94 38.90 -7.95 4.89
N ASP A 95 40.12 -7.56 5.27
CA ASP A 95 41.35 -8.25 4.86
C ASP A 95 41.75 -9.42 5.78
N ASP A 96 41.19 -9.51 6.99
CA ASP A 96 41.48 -10.61 7.94
C ASP A 96 40.64 -11.87 7.68
N GLN A 97 39.60 -11.81 6.84
CA GLN A 97 38.75 -12.96 6.51
C GLN A 97 39.33 -13.87 5.41
N ARG A 98 40.31 -13.40 4.64
CA ARG A 98 40.90 -14.16 3.52
C ARG A 98 42.15 -14.98 3.88
N ALA A 99 42.68 -14.86 5.09
CA ALA A 99 43.88 -15.58 5.52
C ALA A 99 43.61 -16.84 6.38
N ALA A 100 42.35 -17.21 6.62
CA ALA A 100 41.97 -18.32 7.49
C ALA A 100 41.39 -19.57 6.77
N LEU A 101 41.54 -19.67 5.44
CA LEU A 101 40.91 -20.73 4.62
C LEU A 101 41.87 -21.77 4.05
N ASP A 102 43.13 -21.83 4.48
CA ASP A 102 44.08 -22.80 3.90
C ASP A 102 44.91 -23.54 4.95
N LYS A 103 44.26 -24.32 5.84
CA LYS A 103 44.85 -25.47 6.55
C LYS A 103 43.77 -26.43 7.04
N ARG A 104 43.37 -27.44 6.25
CA ARG A 104 43.02 -28.84 6.68
C ARG A 104 42.50 -29.73 5.51
N PRO A 105 42.62 -31.08 5.63
CA PRO A 105 42.90 -32.00 4.51
C PRO A 105 41.68 -32.56 3.72
N LEU A 106 41.99 -33.12 2.55
CA LEU A 106 41.16 -33.56 1.39
C LEU A 106 40.16 -34.74 1.60
N GLY A 107 39.53 -34.88 2.77
CA GLY A 107 38.67 -36.05 3.09
C GLY A 107 37.15 -35.91 2.92
N GLU A 108 36.58 -34.71 2.82
CA GLU A 108 35.11 -34.52 2.98
C GLU A 108 34.41 -33.82 1.79
N ARG A 109 34.84 -34.10 0.55
CA ARG A 109 34.18 -33.59 -0.67
C ARG A 109 32.96 -34.43 -1.12
N ALA A 110 32.35 -35.23 -0.25
CA ALA A 110 31.23 -36.12 -0.62
C ALA A 110 29.97 -35.99 0.27
N LYS A 111 29.72 -34.82 0.88
CA LYS A 111 28.45 -34.55 1.59
C LYS A 111 27.79 -33.20 1.30
N PHE A 112 28.19 -32.52 0.21
CA PHE A 112 27.59 -31.24 -0.20
C PHE A 112 27.06 -31.29 -1.64
N ALA A 113 26.34 -32.35 -1.98
CA ALA A 113 25.55 -32.44 -3.21
C ALA A 113 24.03 -32.56 -2.93
N GLU A 114 23.58 -32.20 -1.73
CA GLU A 114 22.16 -32.22 -1.34
C GLU A 114 21.69 -30.92 -0.66
N VAL A 115 22.24 -29.77 -1.06
CA VAL A 115 21.74 -28.45 -0.61
C VAL A 115 21.63 -27.51 -1.82
N LEU A 116 20.78 -27.91 -2.77
CA LEU A 116 20.22 -27.02 -3.80
C LEU A 116 18.96 -27.68 -4.36
N LYS A 117 17.89 -27.66 -3.57
CA LYS A 117 16.52 -27.69 -4.09
C LYS A 117 15.98 -26.26 -4.01
N PRO A 118 15.38 -25.72 -5.08
CA PRO A 118 14.77 -24.39 -5.02
C PRO A 118 13.66 -24.42 -3.98
N MET A 119 13.79 -23.58 -2.95
CA MET A 119 12.80 -23.44 -1.90
C MET A 119 11.56 -22.77 -2.51
N ASN A 120 10.52 -23.57 -2.58
CA ASN A 120 9.21 -23.34 -3.15
C ASN A 120 8.65 -21.91 -2.89
N GLN A 121 8.60 -21.06 -3.92
CA GLN A 121 7.90 -19.75 -3.91
C GLN A 121 6.40 -19.86 -3.58
N ASN A 122 5.86 -21.08 -3.56
CA ASN A 122 4.46 -21.37 -3.34
C ASN A 122 3.99 -21.15 -1.88
N LYS A 123 4.88 -20.95 -0.90
CA LYS A 123 4.49 -20.57 0.49
C LYS A 123 4.18 -19.08 0.66
N LYS A 124 4.83 -18.18 -0.09
CA LYS A 124 4.52 -16.74 -0.06
C LYS A 124 3.20 -16.46 -0.78
N ASN A 125 2.96 -17.14 -1.91
CA ASN A 125 1.67 -17.07 -2.62
C ASN A 125 0.52 -17.74 -1.84
N SER A 126 0.81 -18.68 -0.94
CA SER A 126 -0.22 -19.35 -0.12
C SER A 126 -0.92 -18.41 0.87
N MET A 127 -0.31 -17.29 1.28
CA MET A 127 -0.96 -16.32 2.18
C MET A 127 -1.84 -15.31 1.43
N PHE A 128 -1.58 -15.12 0.12
CA PHE A 128 -2.24 -14.12 -0.73
C PHE A 128 -3.29 -14.68 -1.68
N LEU A 129 -3.26 -15.98 -1.99
CA LEU A 129 -4.20 -16.64 -2.92
C LEU A 129 -5.03 -17.74 -2.25
N SER A 130 -5.52 -17.51 -1.03
CA SER A 130 -6.65 -18.28 -0.53
C SER A 130 -7.93 -17.56 -0.91
N SER A 131 -8.41 -17.79 -2.12
CA SER A 131 -9.80 -17.49 -2.49
C SER A 131 -10.72 -18.47 -1.78
N ASN A 132 -10.81 -18.32 -0.45
CA ASN A 132 -11.96 -18.82 0.28
C ASN A 132 -13.07 -17.80 0.05
N SER A 133 -14.18 -18.23 -0.52
CA SER A 133 -15.40 -17.44 -0.61
C SER A 133 -16.00 -17.23 0.79
N GLU A 134 -15.27 -16.58 1.69
CA GLU A 134 -15.87 -15.90 2.82
C GLU A 134 -16.77 -14.83 2.20
N SER A 135 -18.08 -14.95 2.41
CA SER A 135 -19.02 -14.03 1.79
C SER A 135 -18.60 -12.61 2.16
N THR A 136 -18.46 -11.73 1.17
CA THR A 136 -17.97 -10.36 1.37
C THR A 136 -18.86 -9.56 2.31
N ALA A 137 -20.10 -10.03 2.52
CA ALA A 137 -21.04 -9.49 3.48
C ALA A 137 -20.69 -9.84 4.93
N ASP A 138 -20.00 -10.94 5.20
CA ASP A 138 -19.73 -11.41 6.56
C ASP A 138 -18.54 -10.68 7.18
N TRP A 139 -17.42 -10.53 6.46
CA TRP A 139 -16.27 -9.79 6.98
C TRP A 139 -16.57 -8.29 7.20
N ARG A 140 -17.41 -7.68 6.34
CA ARG A 140 -17.85 -6.28 6.53
C ARG A 140 -18.65 -6.12 7.82
N LYS A 141 -19.53 -7.08 8.15
CA LYS A 141 -20.24 -7.11 9.43
C LYS A 141 -19.27 -7.28 10.59
N LEU A 142 -18.26 -8.16 10.47
CA LEU A 142 -17.24 -8.33 11.51
C LEU A 142 -16.48 -7.03 11.78
N ARG A 143 -16.02 -6.36 10.71
CA ARG A 143 -15.39 -5.03 10.77
C ARG A 143 -16.30 -4.01 11.44
N ASP A 144 -17.56 -3.92 11.02
CA ASP A 144 -18.49 -2.90 11.53
C ASP A 144 -18.90 -3.16 12.98
N ASN A 145 -19.00 -4.43 13.40
CA ASN A 145 -19.24 -4.78 14.80
C ASN A 145 -18.03 -4.42 15.67
N LEU A 146 -16.82 -4.76 15.24
CA LEU A 146 -15.60 -4.39 15.96
C LEU A 146 -15.46 -2.86 16.04
N ALA A 147 -15.74 -2.12 14.97
CA ALA A 147 -15.69 -0.67 14.98
C ALA A 147 -16.68 -0.06 15.99
N LYS A 148 -17.90 -0.63 16.11
CA LYS A 148 -18.89 -0.20 17.12
C LYS A 148 -18.40 -0.45 18.55
N ILE A 149 -17.80 -1.62 18.81
CA ILE A 149 -17.22 -1.93 20.11
C ILE A 149 -16.12 -0.92 20.46
N LEU A 150 -15.23 -0.62 19.51
CA LEU A 150 -14.14 0.36 19.72
C LEU A 150 -14.62 1.81 19.90
N GLN A 151 -15.84 2.12 19.46
CA GLN A 151 -16.48 3.43 19.64
C GLN A 151 -17.26 3.55 20.96
N ALA A 152 -17.43 2.44 21.69
CA ALA A 152 -18.06 2.44 23.01
C ALA A 152 -17.17 3.11 24.06
N ASP A 153 -17.63 3.14 25.31
CA ASP A 153 -16.87 3.71 26.42
C ASP A 153 -15.51 3.01 26.60
N PRO A 154 -14.41 3.76 26.80
CA PRO A 154 -13.04 3.21 26.74
C PRO A 154 -12.76 2.06 27.69
N ASP A 155 -13.39 2.07 28.87
CA ASP A 155 -13.17 1.08 29.92
C ASP A 155 -13.72 -0.31 29.54
N GLU A 156 -14.81 -0.37 28.78
CA GLU A 156 -15.44 -1.62 28.33
C GLU A 156 -15.00 -2.02 26.91
N ALA A 157 -14.72 -1.04 26.06
CA ALA A 157 -14.43 -1.23 24.63
C ALA A 157 -13.25 -2.19 24.37
N MET A 158 -12.17 -2.09 25.15
CA MET A 158 -10.96 -2.90 24.90
C MET A 158 -11.13 -4.36 25.33
N GLU A 159 -11.81 -4.62 26.44
CA GLU A 159 -12.09 -5.98 26.90
C GLU A 159 -13.07 -6.68 25.95
N GLU A 160 -14.14 -6.00 25.57
CA GLU A 160 -15.11 -6.53 24.60
C GLU A 160 -14.46 -6.72 23.22
N ALA A 161 -13.59 -5.81 22.78
CA ALA A 161 -12.85 -5.97 21.53
C ALA A 161 -11.94 -7.21 21.57
N HIS A 162 -11.22 -7.45 22.67
CA HIS A 162 -10.41 -8.66 22.81
C HIS A 162 -11.27 -9.93 22.81
N ALA A 163 -12.40 -9.94 23.50
CA ALA A 163 -13.32 -11.07 23.52
C ALA A 163 -13.91 -11.35 22.12
N PHE A 164 -14.29 -10.28 21.40
CA PHE A 164 -14.76 -10.37 20.02
C PHE A 164 -13.69 -10.92 19.08
N LEU A 165 -12.46 -10.40 19.17
CA LEU A 165 -11.33 -10.83 18.34
C LEU A 165 -10.99 -12.30 18.59
N ALA A 166 -10.97 -12.75 19.85
CA ALA A 166 -10.74 -14.15 20.19
C ALA A 166 -11.79 -15.10 19.59
N LYS A 167 -13.04 -14.64 19.45
CA LYS A 167 -14.11 -15.43 18.83
C LYS A 167 -13.95 -15.61 17.32
N ILE A 168 -13.44 -14.59 16.63
CA ILE A 168 -13.26 -14.64 15.17
C ILE A 168 -11.87 -15.15 14.77
N GLU A 169 -10.92 -15.19 15.71
CA GLU A 169 -9.59 -15.74 15.50
C GLU A 169 -9.68 -17.23 15.10
N GLY A 170 -9.06 -17.58 13.97
CA GLY A 170 -9.14 -18.92 13.38
C GLY A 170 -10.44 -19.21 12.58
N SER A 171 -11.47 -18.37 12.71
CA SER A 171 -12.68 -18.46 11.87
C SER A 171 -12.52 -17.79 10.51
N VAL A 172 -11.52 -16.92 10.36
CA VAL A 172 -11.15 -16.26 9.11
C VAL A 172 -9.65 -16.43 8.84
N SER A 173 -9.24 -16.26 7.59
CA SER A 173 -7.80 -16.27 7.24
C SER A 173 -7.03 -15.18 8.00
N LYS A 174 -5.73 -15.39 8.24
CA LYS A 174 -4.88 -14.39 8.92
C LYS A 174 -4.88 -13.03 8.20
N LYS A 175 -4.87 -13.03 6.87
CA LYS A 175 -4.98 -11.83 6.04
C LYS A 175 -6.31 -11.11 6.27
N ALA A 176 -7.43 -11.82 6.18
CA ALA A 176 -8.76 -11.25 6.41
C ALA A 176 -8.92 -10.75 7.85
N PHE A 177 -8.36 -11.46 8.83
CA PHE A 177 -8.35 -11.03 10.23
C PHE A 177 -7.66 -9.67 10.41
N ILE A 178 -6.46 -9.49 9.85
CA ILE A 178 -5.74 -8.21 9.91
C ILE A 178 -6.52 -7.12 9.18
N GLU A 179 -7.07 -7.42 7.99
CA GLU A 179 -7.91 -6.47 7.26
C GLU A 179 -9.12 -6.01 8.11
N ILE A 180 -9.81 -6.93 8.77
CA ILE A 180 -10.94 -6.61 9.67
C ILE A 180 -10.50 -5.70 10.82
N VAL A 181 -9.42 -6.06 11.52
CA VAL A 181 -8.89 -5.29 12.66
C VAL A 181 -8.50 -3.88 12.21
N THR A 182 -7.67 -3.78 11.18
CA THR A 182 -7.16 -2.51 10.68
C THR A 182 -8.30 -1.60 10.23
N MET A 183 -9.22 -2.10 9.40
CA MET A 183 -10.34 -1.28 8.91
C MET A 183 -11.29 -0.87 10.04
N ALA A 184 -11.51 -1.72 11.05
CA ALA A 184 -12.33 -1.39 12.20
C ALA A 184 -11.70 -0.28 13.05
N VAL A 185 -10.37 -0.33 13.27
CA VAL A 185 -9.62 0.72 13.98
C VAL A 185 -9.69 2.05 13.24
N ILE A 186 -9.48 2.06 11.92
CA ILE A 186 -9.64 3.29 11.12
C ILE A 186 -11.07 3.81 11.27
N LYS A 187 -12.08 2.96 11.08
CA LYS A 187 -13.50 3.34 11.18
C LYS A 187 -13.87 3.89 12.55
N ALA A 188 -13.38 3.30 13.63
CA ALA A 188 -13.61 3.76 14.99
C ALA A 188 -12.96 5.13 15.27
N SER A 189 -11.90 5.45 14.53
CA SER A 189 -11.15 6.71 14.64
C SER A 189 -11.76 7.87 13.82
N LEU A 190 -12.89 7.64 13.13
CA LEU A 190 -13.54 8.64 12.29
C LEU A 190 -14.64 9.41 13.03
N LYS A 191 -14.84 10.67 12.62
CA LYS A 191 -16.03 11.47 12.88
C LYS A 191 -16.42 12.20 11.60
N ASP A 192 -17.68 12.05 11.18
CA ASP A 192 -18.21 12.66 9.94
C ASP A 192 -17.35 12.39 8.69
N GLY A 193 -16.83 11.15 8.57
CA GLY A 193 -16.01 10.72 7.42
C GLY A 193 -14.55 11.19 7.44
N LYS A 194 -14.13 11.92 8.48
CA LYS A 194 -12.76 12.43 8.67
C LYS A 194 -12.09 11.75 9.85
N LEU A 195 -10.77 11.60 9.79
CA LEU A 195 -10.00 11.08 10.90
C LEU A 195 -9.92 12.15 12.01
N VAL A 196 -10.12 11.73 13.26
CA VAL A 196 -10.05 12.65 14.40
C VAL A 196 -8.66 12.59 15.00
N GLY A 197 -7.79 13.56 14.70
CA GLY A 197 -6.47 13.67 15.32
C GLY A 197 -5.67 12.36 15.34
N ARG A 198 -5.21 11.94 16.52
CA ARG A 198 -4.47 10.70 16.75
C ARG A 198 -5.30 9.60 17.42
N GLN A 199 -6.59 9.47 17.08
CA GLN A 199 -7.46 8.45 17.69
C GLN A 199 -7.00 7.00 17.38
N ILE A 200 -6.30 6.77 16.25
CA ILE A 200 -5.70 5.47 15.92
C ILE A 200 -4.81 4.97 17.06
N ASN A 201 -4.10 5.87 17.73
CA ASN A 201 -3.13 5.54 18.79
C ASN A 201 -3.79 4.95 20.03
N LYS A 202 -5.11 5.14 20.22
CA LYS A 202 -5.83 4.46 21.31
C LYS A 202 -5.90 2.95 21.09
N PHE A 203 -5.70 2.51 19.87
CA PHE A 203 -5.85 1.13 19.41
C PHE A 203 -4.54 0.56 18.84
N ASP A 204 -3.41 1.24 19.08
CA ASP A 204 -2.08 0.87 18.59
C ASP A 204 -1.72 -0.59 18.95
N LYS A 205 -1.96 -0.97 20.21
CA LYS A 205 -1.73 -2.32 20.74
C LYS A 205 -2.55 -3.39 20.02
N LEU A 206 -3.75 -3.06 19.53
CA LEU A 206 -4.56 -4.01 18.78
C LEU A 206 -3.92 -4.31 17.42
N ILE A 207 -3.51 -3.28 16.68
CA ILE A 207 -2.86 -3.47 15.39
C ILE A 207 -1.52 -4.18 15.59
N LEU A 208 -0.67 -3.66 16.47
CA LEU A 208 0.65 -4.20 16.77
C LEU A 208 0.60 -5.70 17.07
N LYS A 209 -0.32 -6.14 17.94
CA LYS A 209 -0.47 -7.56 18.31
C LYS A 209 -0.53 -8.53 17.11
N TYR A 210 -1.07 -8.10 15.97
CA TYR A 210 -1.28 -8.98 14.81
C TYR A 210 -0.31 -8.74 13.64
N VAL A 211 0.38 -7.60 13.61
CA VAL A 211 1.31 -7.24 12.52
C VAL A 211 2.78 -7.28 12.93
N ASP A 212 3.07 -7.14 14.24
CA ASP A 212 4.39 -6.80 14.80
C ASP A 212 5.57 -7.48 14.10
N ASN A 213 6.45 -6.64 13.53
CA ASN A 213 7.73 -6.98 12.92
C ASN A 213 7.66 -8.05 11.84
N THR A 214 6.49 -8.25 11.23
CA THR A 214 6.34 -9.09 10.05
C THR A 214 5.97 -8.19 8.88
N GLU A 215 6.97 -7.83 8.08
CA GLU A 215 6.84 -6.90 6.96
C GLU A 215 5.65 -7.25 6.03
N ASP A 216 5.40 -8.53 5.75
CA ASP A 216 4.26 -8.97 4.93
C ASP A 216 2.88 -8.70 5.59
N LEU A 217 2.79 -8.77 6.93
CA LEU A 217 1.56 -8.49 7.68
C LEU A 217 1.33 -6.98 7.84
N GLU A 218 2.40 -6.22 8.05
CA GLU A 218 2.38 -4.76 8.02
C GLU A 218 1.96 -4.24 6.65
N LEU A 219 2.43 -4.88 5.58
CA LEU A 219 2.01 -4.59 4.22
C LEU A 219 0.50 -4.84 4.01
N ILE A 220 -0.03 -5.97 4.51
CA ILE A 220 -1.47 -6.25 4.53
C ILE A 220 -2.24 -5.12 5.25
N CYS A 221 -1.73 -4.64 6.38
CA CYS A 221 -2.32 -3.51 7.11
C CYS A 221 -2.40 -2.24 6.25
N LEU A 222 -1.31 -1.86 5.57
CA LEU A 222 -1.29 -0.69 4.69
C LEU A 222 -2.28 -0.82 3.52
N PHE A 223 -2.34 -1.98 2.88
CA PHE A 223 -3.32 -2.25 1.82
C PHE A 223 -4.76 -2.28 2.34
N ALA A 224 -5.00 -2.74 3.57
CA ALA A 224 -6.32 -2.72 4.19
C ALA A 224 -6.84 -1.28 4.33
N ILE A 225 -5.99 -0.35 4.79
CA ILE A 225 -6.34 1.08 4.92
C ILE A 225 -6.65 1.69 3.56
N LYS A 226 -5.77 1.49 2.57
CA LYS A 226 -5.99 1.95 1.20
C LYS A 226 -7.32 1.41 0.66
N ASN A 227 -7.56 0.11 0.79
CA ASN A 227 -8.77 -0.52 0.28
C ASN A 227 -10.03 0.00 0.98
N PHE A 228 -9.95 0.28 2.27
CA PHE A 228 -11.07 0.87 3.01
C PHE A 228 -11.37 2.29 2.53
N VAL A 229 -10.36 3.17 2.49
CA VAL A 229 -10.54 4.58 2.10
C VAL A 229 -10.99 4.71 0.66
N VAL A 230 -10.41 3.96 -0.27
CA VAL A 230 -10.74 4.06 -1.70
C VAL A 230 -12.13 3.47 -2.02
N LYS A 231 -12.57 2.43 -1.31
CA LYS A 231 -13.85 1.76 -1.58
C LYS A 231 -15.03 2.37 -0.83
N GLU A 232 -14.79 3.04 0.29
CA GLU A 232 -15.85 3.63 1.11
C GLU A 232 -16.10 5.08 0.63
N ALA A 233 -17.11 5.27 -0.22
CA ALA A 233 -17.37 6.54 -0.93
C ALA A 233 -17.59 7.77 -0.04
N ALA A 234 -17.85 7.58 1.26
CA ALA A 234 -18.05 8.66 2.22
C ALA A 234 -16.74 9.18 2.84
N LEU A 235 -15.59 8.55 2.57
CA LEU A 235 -14.31 8.91 3.16
C LEU A 235 -13.52 9.88 2.29
N GLU A 236 -12.89 10.85 2.92
CA GLU A 236 -11.93 11.74 2.26
C GLU A 236 -10.57 11.05 2.11
N LEU A 237 -9.83 11.37 1.04
CA LEU A 237 -8.48 10.85 0.82
C LEU A 237 -7.48 11.30 1.89
N SER A 238 -7.77 12.39 2.61
CA SER A 238 -7.01 12.82 3.79
C SER A 238 -6.95 11.75 4.89
N VAL A 239 -7.97 10.90 5.00
CA VAL A 239 -7.97 9.76 5.93
C VAL A 239 -6.81 8.81 5.62
N LEU A 240 -6.49 8.59 4.35
CA LEU A 240 -5.36 7.75 3.95
C LEU A 240 -4.02 8.37 4.37
N THR A 241 -3.82 9.65 4.07
CA THR A 241 -2.56 10.36 4.41
C THR A 241 -2.35 10.47 5.91
N GLU A 242 -3.41 10.79 6.65
CA GLU A 242 -3.34 10.94 8.11
C GLU A 242 -3.16 9.59 8.80
N SER A 243 -3.77 8.52 8.27
CA SER A 243 -3.55 7.17 8.78
C SER A 243 -2.10 6.72 8.58
N PHE A 244 -1.53 6.89 7.39
CA PHE A 244 -0.11 6.57 7.12
C PHE A 244 0.82 7.36 8.04
N ARG A 245 0.53 8.65 8.24
CA ARG A 245 1.32 9.51 9.12
C ARG A 245 1.27 9.05 10.58
N ASN A 246 0.09 8.75 11.12
CA ASN A 246 -0.05 8.28 12.49
C ASN A 246 0.68 6.94 12.70
N LEU A 247 0.54 5.99 11.76
CA LEU A 247 1.22 4.69 11.84
C LEU A 247 2.75 4.82 11.81
N TYR A 248 3.27 5.75 11.01
CA TYR A 248 4.70 6.06 10.96
C TYR A 248 5.19 6.74 12.26
N ASP A 249 4.53 7.83 12.66
CA ASP A 249 4.96 8.65 13.81
C ASP A 249 4.99 7.82 15.11
N ASP A 250 4.03 6.91 15.27
CA ASP A 250 3.89 6.09 16.48
C ASP A 250 4.57 4.72 16.37
N SER A 251 5.36 4.50 15.30
CA SER A 251 6.14 3.28 15.08
C SER A 251 5.28 2.00 15.09
N ILE A 252 4.05 2.09 14.60
CA ILE A 252 3.12 0.95 14.50
C ILE A 252 3.47 0.09 13.29
N ILE A 253 3.99 0.71 12.23
CA ILE A 253 4.43 0.08 10.98
C ILE A 253 5.88 0.47 10.72
N SER A 254 6.70 -0.49 10.28
CA SER A 254 8.10 -0.26 9.96
C SER A 254 8.26 0.60 8.70
N VAL A 255 9.37 1.35 8.64
CA VAL A 255 9.75 2.15 7.47
C VAL A 255 9.87 1.27 6.22
N GLU A 256 10.42 0.06 6.38
CA GLU A 256 10.57 -0.92 5.30
C GLU A 256 9.22 -1.35 4.72
N ALA A 257 8.20 -1.58 5.55
CA ALA A 257 6.87 -1.90 5.06
C ALA A 257 6.24 -0.74 4.27
N PHE A 258 6.47 0.51 4.66
CA PHE A 258 6.04 1.68 3.86
C PHE A 258 6.76 1.74 2.52
N LYS A 259 8.09 1.56 2.50
CA LYS A 259 8.89 1.53 1.27
C LYS A 259 8.41 0.42 0.34
N LYS A 260 8.29 -0.81 0.86
CA LYS A 260 7.77 -1.96 0.11
C LYS A 260 6.35 -1.73 -0.38
N TRP A 261 5.48 -1.09 0.40
CA TRP A 261 4.13 -0.77 -0.06
C TRP A 261 4.13 0.05 -1.33
N LYS A 262 5.13 0.91 -1.60
CA LYS A 262 5.17 1.74 -2.81
C LYS A 262 5.34 0.92 -4.09
N ASP A 263 6.18 -0.12 -4.01
CA ASP A 263 6.63 -0.89 -5.18
C ASP A 263 6.03 -2.31 -5.24
N ASP A 264 5.28 -2.72 -4.20
CA ASP A 264 4.65 -4.04 -4.17
C ASP A 264 3.61 -4.23 -5.27
N THR A 265 3.75 -5.35 -5.97
CA THR A 265 2.82 -5.84 -7.01
C THR A 265 2.20 -7.19 -6.62
N SER A 266 2.61 -7.77 -5.49
CA SER A 266 2.19 -9.11 -5.07
C SER A 266 0.75 -9.15 -4.58
N ILE A 267 0.24 -8.01 -4.09
CA ILE A 267 -1.12 -7.88 -3.55
C ILE A 267 -2.09 -7.33 -4.60
N GLU A 268 -1.70 -6.27 -5.31
CA GLU A 268 -2.49 -5.69 -6.38
C GLU A 268 -1.59 -5.01 -7.44
N PRO A 269 -2.00 -5.00 -8.72
CA PRO A 269 -1.25 -4.30 -9.77
C PRO A 269 -1.16 -2.78 -9.51
N LEU A 270 -0.02 -2.19 -9.84
CA LEU A 270 0.24 -0.75 -9.70
C LEU A 270 -0.71 0.09 -10.56
N GLU A 271 -1.13 -0.44 -11.70
CA GLU A 271 -1.97 0.22 -12.69
C GLU A 271 -3.46 0.24 -12.31
N SER A 272 -3.84 -0.45 -11.24
CA SER A 272 -5.22 -0.42 -10.79
C SER A 272 -5.60 1.00 -10.35
N GLU A 273 -6.77 1.49 -10.76
CA GLU A 273 -7.19 2.89 -10.55
C GLU A 273 -7.09 3.30 -9.07
N GLY A 274 -7.57 2.45 -8.17
CA GLY A 274 -7.49 2.70 -6.72
C GLY A 274 -6.06 2.75 -6.18
N ARG A 275 -5.13 2.01 -6.80
CA ARG A 275 -3.71 2.02 -6.43
C ARG A 275 -3.02 3.27 -6.93
N LEU A 276 -3.22 3.65 -8.20
CA LEU A 276 -2.70 4.91 -8.76
C LEU A 276 -3.18 6.14 -7.96
N LEU A 277 -4.46 6.15 -7.58
CA LEU A 277 -5.03 7.20 -6.75
C LEU A 277 -4.35 7.27 -5.39
N ALA A 278 -4.17 6.13 -4.73
CA ALA A 278 -3.51 6.05 -3.42
C ALA A 278 -2.04 6.49 -3.48
N THR A 279 -1.29 6.03 -4.49
CA THR A 279 0.11 6.42 -4.69
C THR A 279 0.26 7.92 -4.89
N LYS A 280 -0.59 8.54 -5.74
CA LYS A 280 -0.58 9.99 -5.93
C LYS A 280 -0.92 10.75 -4.65
N THR A 281 -1.88 10.24 -3.88
CA THR A 281 -2.31 10.85 -2.62
C THR A 281 -1.18 10.81 -1.56
N LEU A 282 -0.41 9.72 -1.54
CA LEU A 282 0.68 9.49 -0.59
C LEU A 282 2.04 10.02 -1.05
N GLU A 283 2.15 10.62 -2.23
CA GLU A 283 3.41 11.15 -2.76
C GLU A 283 4.14 12.08 -1.77
N PRO A 284 3.49 13.07 -1.11
CA PRO A 284 4.17 13.91 -0.12
C PRO A 284 4.73 13.13 1.08
N PHE A 285 4.04 12.07 1.50
CA PHE A 285 4.52 11.20 2.58
C PHE A 285 5.80 10.45 2.16
N TYR A 286 5.85 9.97 0.92
CA TYR A 286 7.04 9.28 0.39
C TYR A 286 8.22 10.20 0.12
N VAL A 287 7.98 11.46 -0.28
CA VAL A 287 9.04 12.48 -0.35
C VAL A 287 9.63 12.70 1.05
N PHE A 288 8.79 12.87 2.07
CA PHE A 288 9.23 13.02 3.45
C PHE A 288 10.06 11.81 3.94
N LEU A 289 9.68 10.58 3.59
CA LEU A 289 10.45 9.39 3.96
C LEU A 289 11.85 9.39 3.34
N ALA A 290 11.96 9.76 2.05
CA ALA A 290 13.24 9.80 1.36
C ALA A 290 14.16 10.87 1.95
N GLU A 291 13.64 12.08 2.24
CA GLU A 291 14.42 13.15 2.88
C GLU A 291 14.95 12.72 4.26
N ALA A 292 14.18 11.94 5.03
CA ALA A 292 14.60 11.45 6.34
C ALA A 292 15.68 10.35 6.25
N ASP A 293 15.66 9.51 5.21
CA ASP A 293 16.69 8.50 4.98
C ASP A 293 18.04 9.15 4.61
N ASP A 294 18.01 10.14 3.71
CA ASP A 294 19.23 10.85 3.26
C ASP A 294 19.94 11.56 4.43
N GLU A 295 19.19 12.14 5.38
CA GLU A 295 19.76 12.78 6.58
C GLU A 295 20.42 11.78 7.56
N GLU A 296 19.97 10.52 7.60
CA GLU A 296 20.55 9.50 8.47
C GLU A 296 21.87 8.94 7.90
N GLU A 297 22.03 8.86 6.58
CA GLU A 297 23.27 8.43 5.92
C GLU A 297 24.40 9.47 6.01
N GLU A 298 24.06 10.76 6.14
CA GLU A 298 25.03 11.85 6.29
C GLU A 298 25.55 12.06 7.73
N SER A 299 25.05 11.30 8.72
CA SER A 299 25.31 11.50 10.16
C SER A 299 26.19 10.44 10.83
#